data_AF-A0A355SBG1-F1
#
_entry.id   AF-A0A355SBG1-F1
#
_cell.length_a   1.000
_cell.length_b   1.000
_cell.length_c   1.000
_cell.angle_alpha   90.00
_cell.angle_beta   90.00
_cell.angle_gamma   90.00
#
_symmetry.space_group_name_H-M   'P 1'
#
loop_
_entity.id
_entity.type
_entity.pdbx_description
1 polymer ?
#
loop_
_entity_poly.entity_id
_entity_poly.type
_entity_poly.pdbx_seq_one_letter_code
_entity_poly.pdbx_strand_id
1 'polypeptide(L)'
;MKYDDGFVAYLNGVRVASANAPGQLNSSSAASSNNSDARALEFEQFDLSSFISLLNDGSNILAIHGLNDGATSSDFIILPRLIATDTLPPVWPDLQLGTPITTASSPVALTHAPDESERLFIVERGGRIRIWEGGALRTFLDLRSSVNTNDSGGDERGLLGLAFSPGYATNGHFYVNYISSSSSPRGSTVVSRFTVSPTNPDDGMEASEEVILVVPQPEPNHNGGQINFGPDGFLYIGMGDGGGAGDVHGSTGNGQANDTFLGKMLRIDVEGSPDPGSPYAVPADNPFLLDPQVPDEIWAFGLRNPWRWSFDRKTGDMYIADVGQYEWEEVNFVPASSTGGENFQWRRIEGFNTFNSGTQIAKGTSTGPVFEYDHNAGSSITGGYVYRGQEHPRMKGIYFFGDYNSGRIWGLQQDPSGSWVDRQLLETSLRISSFGEDESGNLYVASLFTGAIHRLRDTRGESYLQVTSASFTPAGEARIGFGAEIGKQYQLQFSTDLRSWSDVGRASRATDFDSELTGTLPGIAPAEAYFRVVELAN
;
A
#
# COMPACT_ATOMS: atom_id res chain seq x y z
N MET A 1 -6.10 -29.64 15.02
CA MET A 1 -6.07 -30.91 15.76
C MET A 1 -7.48 -31.23 16.21
N LYS A 2 -7.96 -32.45 16.01
CA LYS A 2 -9.03 -32.99 16.88
C LYS A 2 -8.36 -33.82 17.95
N TYR A 3 -8.70 -33.60 19.19
CA TYR A 3 -8.12 -34.33 20.30
C TYR A 3 -9.18 -34.51 21.39
N ASP A 4 -9.07 -35.63 22.11
CA ASP A 4 -9.87 -35.91 23.30
C ASP A 4 -9.33 -35.06 24.46
N ASP A 5 -8.90 -35.65 25.57
CA ASP A 5 -8.54 -34.86 26.75
C ASP A 5 -7.29 -33.98 26.57
N GLY A 6 -6.22 -34.47 25.92
CA GLY A 6 -5.02 -33.67 25.74
C GLY A 6 -4.02 -34.25 24.74
N PHE A 7 -3.02 -33.44 24.39
CA PHE A 7 -1.91 -33.89 23.56
C PHE A 7 -0.64 -33.05 23.73
N VAL A 8 0.47 -33.61 23.29
CA VAL A 8 1.72 -32.89 23.00
C VAL A 8 2.21 -33.27 21.61
N ALA A 9 2.52 -32.28 20.77
CA ALA A 9 3.04 -32.45 19.43
C ALA A 9 4.52 -32.10 19.35
N TYR A 10 5.29 -32.94 18.66
CA TYR A 10 6.71 -32.76 18.40
C TYR A 10 6.99 -32.81 16.91
N LEU A 11 7.68 -31.79 16.38
CA LEU A 11 8.19 -31.77 15.01
C LEU A 11 9.69 -32.02 15.05
N ASN A 12 10.14 -33.10 14.39
CA ASN A 12 11.54 -33.52 14.36
C ASN A 12 12.20 -33.57 15.76
N GLY A 13 11.43 -33.98 16.77
CA GLY A 13 11.89 -34.14 18.15
C GLY A 13 11.76 -32.90 19.03
N VAL A 14 11.37 -31.73 18.50
CA VAL A 14 11.14 -30.50 19.27
C VAL A 14 9.65 -30.32 19.53
N ARG A 15 9.27 -29.99 20.77
CA ARG A 15 7.86 -29.72 21.13
C ARG A 15 7.39 -28.43 20.44
N VAL A 16 6.31 -28.52 19.67
CA VAL A 16 5.77 -27.39 18.88
C VAL A 16 4.36 -26.98 19.28
N ALA A 17 3.57 -27.87 19.87
CA ALA A 17 2.23 -27.55 20.39
C ALA A 17 1.81 -28.50 21.50
N SER A 18 0.83 -28.09 22.30
CA SER A 18 0.17 -28.94 23.29
C SER A 18 -1.14 -28.34 23.76
N ALA A 19 -2.08 -29.19 24.15
CA ALA A 19 -3.26 -28.80 24.91
C ALA A 19 -3.45 -29.77 26.08
N ASN A 20 -3.84 -29.25 27.25
CA ASN A 20 -4.11 -30.01 28.48
C ASN A 20 -2.98 -30.97 28.88
N ALA A 21 -1.73 -30.63 28.56
CA ALA A 21 -0.57 -31.43 28.92
C ALA A 21 -0.05 -31.07 30.33
N PRO A 22 0.30 -32.05 31.17
CA PRO A 22 0.84 -31.77 32.49
C PRO A 22 2.24 -31.14 32.41
N GLY A 23 2.62 -30.42 33.46
CA GLY A 23 3.92 -29.75 33.53
C GLY A 23 5.13 -30.69 33.44
N GLN A 24 5.00 -31.93 33.94
CA GLN A 24 5.98 -33.01 33.74
C GLN A 24 5.35 -34.15 32.94
N LEU A 25 5.96 -34.49 31.80
CA LEU A 25 5.52 -35.55 30.90
C LEU A 25 6.36 -36.82 31.06
N ASN A 26 5.66 -37.95 31.16
CA ASN A 26 6.21 -39.32 31.07
C ASN A 26 5.28 -40.19 30.22
N SER A 27 5.67 -41.42 29.92
CA SER A 27 4.93 -42.33 29.01
C SER A 27 3.52 -42.73 29.47
N SER A 28 3.15 -42.42 30.72
CA SER A 28 1.84 -42.73 31.33
C SER A 28 1.17 -41.48 31.89
N SER A 29 1.54 -40.29 31.40
CA SER A 29 0.93 -39.03 31.81
C SER A 29 -0.54 -38.97 31.42
N ALA A 30 -1.37 -38.48 32.34
CA ALA A 30 -2.75 -38.10 32.06
C ALA A 30 -2.84 -36.64 31.64
N ALA A 31 -3.92 -36.27 30.95
CA ALA A 31 -4.25 -34.89 30.65
C ALA A 31 -4.53 -34.11 31.96
N SER A 32 -4.22 -32.81 31.98
CA SER A 32 -4.49 -31.96 33.14
C SER A 32 -5.96 -31.62 33.33
N SER A 33 -6.76 -31.80 32.29
CA SER A 33 -8.18 -31.49 32.23
C SER A 33 -8.84 -32.23 31.07
N ASN A 34 -10.15 -32.46 31.19
CA ASN A 34 -10.97 -33.05 30.13
C ASN A 34 -11.24 -32.04 29.00
N ASN A 35 -11.41 -32.54 27.77
CA ASN A 35 -11.97 -31.78 26.64
C ASN A 35 -13.29 -32.43 26.22
N SER A 36 -14.40 -31.72 26.36
CA SER A 36 -15.73 -32.28 26.10
C SER A 36 -15.86 -32.93 24.71
N ASP A 37 -16.63 -34.00 24.60
CA ASP A 37 -16.86 -34.75 23.35
C ASP A 37 -17.28 -33.84 22.18
N ALA A 38 -18.11 -32.84 22.46
CA ALA A 38 -18.55 -31.87 21.45
C ALA A 38 -17.38 -31.08 20.84
N ARG A 39 -16.41 -30.67 21.67
CA ARG A 39 -15.18 -29.98 21.23
C ARG A 39 -14.16 -30.94 20.63
N ALA A 40 -14.07 -32.17 21.14
CA ALA A 40 -13.16 -33.19 20.61
C ALA A 40 -13.45 -33.54 19.14
N LEU A 41 -14.69 -33.33 18.68
CA LEU A 41 -15.11 -33.51 17.29
C LEU A 41 -14.83 -32.32 16.37
N GLU A 42 -14.38 -31.17 16.88
CA GLU A 42 -14.05 -29.99 16.11
C GLU A 42 -12.53 -29.85 15.91
N PHE A 43 -12.11 -29.32 14.76
CA PHE A 43 -10.70 -29.03 14.53
C PHE A 43 -10.32 -27.73 15.24
N GLU A 44 -9.45 -27.81 16.25
CA GLU A 44 -8.81 -26.65 16.86
C GLU A 44 -7.51 -26.30 16.13
N GLN A 45 -7.26 -25.02 15.86
CA GLN A 45 -6.08 -24.58 15.11
C GLN A 45 -4.95 -24.21 16.07
N PHE A 46 -3.74 -24.69 15.76
CA PHE A 46 -2.51 -24.36 16.48
C PHE A 46 -1.53 -23.81 15.45
N ASP A 47 -1.07 -22.57 15.65
CA ASP A 47 -0.07 -21.95 14.77
C ASP A 47 1.32 -22.51 15.05
N LEU A 48 1.95 -23.06 14.02
CA LEU A 48 3.29 -23.65 14.09
C LEU A 48 4.32 -22.86 13.26
N SER A 49 3.97 -21.67 12.76
CA SER A 49 4.77 -20.93 11.78
C SER A 49 6.16 -20.55 12.31
N SER A 50 6.30 -20.28 13.61
CA SER A 50 7.59 -20.01 14.26
C SER A 50 8.54 -21.22 14.29
N PHE A 51 8.05 -22.42 13.97
CA PHE A 51 8.80 -23.67 13.96
C PHE A 51 9.17 -24.16 12.55
N ILE A 52 8.96 -23.37 11.50
CA ILE A 52 9.30 -23.72 10.10
C ILE A 52 10.77 -24.13 9.95
N SER A 53 11.67 -23.49 10.71
CA SER A 53 13.11 -23.79 10.72
C SER A 53 13.45 -25.20 11.22
N LEU A 54 12.50 -25.92 11.82
CA LEU A 54 12.68 -27.31 12.23
C LEU A 54 12.49 -28.30 11.07
N LEU A 55 11.93 -27.88 9.93
CA LEU A 55 11.71 -28.75 8.78
C LEU A 55 13.04 -29.06 8.08
N ASN A 56 13.23 -30.34 7.74
CA ASN A 56 14.34 -30.80 6.93
C ASN A 56 13.91 -30.91 5.45
N ASP A 57 14.85 -30.71 4.54
CA ASP A 57 14.68 -31.10 3.15
C ASP A 57 14.37 -32.61 3.06
N GLY A 58 13.21 -32.95 2.51
CA GLY A 58 12.71 -34.32 2.42
C GLY A 58 11.85 -34.75 3.61
N SER A 59 12.28 -35.79 4.32
CA SER A 59 11.44 -36.47 5.33
C SER A 59 11.41 -35.73 6.67
N ASN A 60 10.20 -35.55 7.20
CA ASN A 60 9.94 -34.93 8.49
C ASN A 60 9.06 -35.85 9.36
N ILE A 61 9.19 -35.75 10.69
CA ILE A 61 8.42 -36.55 11.65
C ILE A 61 7.59 -35.64 12.54
N LEU A 62 6.27 -35.81 12.51
CA LEU A 62 5.34 -35.27 13.50
C LEU A 62 4.95 -36.39 14.47
N ALA A 63 5.47 -36.33 15.70
CA ALA A 63 5.10 -37.25 16.76
C ALA A 63 4.04 -36.60 17.66
N ILE A 64 2.95 -37.32 17.92
CA ILE A 64 1.89 -36.88 18.83
C ILE A 64 1.84 -37.82 20.03
N HIS A 65 1.96 -37.25 21.23
CA HIS A 65 1.68 -37.93 22.48
C HIS A 65 0.26 -37.54 22.91
N GLY A 66 -0.70 -38.42 22.65
CA GLY A 66 -2.08 -38.25 23.11
C GLY A 66 -2.22 -38.59 24.60
N LEU A 67 -3.11 -37.87 25.28
CA LEU A 67 -3.33 -37.97 26.72
C LEU A 67 -4.83 -38.15 26.96
N ASN A 68 -5.19 -39.11 27.81
CA ASN A 68 -6.52 -39.18 28.43
C ASN A 68 -6.47 -38.61 29.85
N ASP A 69 -7.57 -38.08 30.35
CA ASP A 69 -7.70 -37.57 31.72
C ASP A 69 -7.61 -38.70 32.78
N GLY A 70 -7.82 -39.96 32.37
CA GLY A 70 -7.65 -41.14 33.20
C GLY A 70 -7.54 -42.45 32.41
N ALA A 71 -7.01 -43.49 33.07
CA ALA A 71 -6.80 -44.83 32.49
C ALA A 71 -8.11 -45.59 32.17
N THR A 72 -9.25 -45.08 32.65
CA THR A 72 -10.59 -45.64 32.42
C THR A 72 -11.44 -44.79 31.50
N SER A 73 -10.85 -43.78 30.82
CA SER A 73 -11.57 -43.00 29.81
C SER A 73 -12.12 -43.94 28.72
N SER A 74 -13.36 -43.68 28.31
CA SER A 74 -14.14 -44.53 27.40
C SER A 74 -13.79 -44.31 25.93
N ASP A 75 -13.07 -43.24 25.65
CA ASP A 75 -12.83 -42.66 24.35
C ASP A 75 -11.37 -42.21 24.22
N PHE A 76 -10.98 -42.05 22.96
CA PHE A 76 -9.68 -41.55 22.59
C PHE A 76 -9.74 -41.09 21.13
N ILE A 77 -9.47 -39.82 20.90
CA ILE A 77 -9.27 -39.29 19.56
C ILE A 77 -8.02 -38.43 19.52
N ILE A 78 -7.19 -38.68 18.50
CA ILE A 78 -6.01 -37.88 18.17
C ILE A 78 -5.96 -37.86 16.65
N LEU A 79 -6.43 -36.77 16.05
CA LEU A 79 -6.43 -36.57 14.60
C LEU A 79 -5.67 -35.28 14.24
N PRO A 80 -4.36 -35.39 14.00
CA PRO A 80 -3.59 -34.28 13.48
C PRO A 80 -3.89 -34.05 12.00
N ARG A 81 -3.97 -32.77 11.63
CA ARG A 81 -3.96 -32.31 10.24
C ARG A 81 -2.90 -31.24 10.16
N LEU A 82 -1.82 -31.51 9.45
CA LEU A 82 -0.81 -30.53 9.12
C LEU A 82 -1.22 -29.85 7.81
N ILE A 83 -1.32 -28.53 7.84
CA ILE A 83 -1.58 -27.74 6.63
C ILE A 83 -0.27 -27.01 6.37
N ALA A 84 0.45 -27.48 5.34
CA ALA A 84 1.53 -26.71 4.73
C ALA A 84 0.93 -26.07 3.49
N THR A 85 1.13 -24.77 3.36
CA THR A 85 0.84 -24.03 2.13
C THR A 85 2.19 -23.59 1.60
N ASP A 86 2.54 -24.02 0.39
CA ASP A 86 3.66 -23.43 -0.32
C ASP A 86 3.28 -21.99 -0.61
N THR A 87 3.80 -21.09 0.23
CA THR A 87 3.68 -19.66 0.02
C THR A 87 4.74 -19.34 -1.02
N LEU A 88 4.42 -19.55 -2.30
CA LEU A 88 5.25 -19.04 -3.38
C LEU A 88 5.57 -17.57 -3.04
N PRO A 89 6.84 -17.14 -3.13
CA PRO A 89 7.19 -15.76 -2.84
C PRO A 89 6.30 -14.83 -3.68
N PRO A 90 5.89 -13.67 -3.14
CA PRO A 90 5.01 -12.77 -3.86
C PRO A 90 5.54 -12.48 -5.26
N VAL A 91 4.69 -12.65 -6.26
CA VAL A 91 5.05 -12.39 -7.65
C VAL A 91 5.08 -10.88 -7.84
N TRP A 92 6.24 -10.36 -8.23
CA TRP A 92 6.41 -8.93 -8.49
C TRP A 92 6.21 -8.59 -9.97
N PRO A 93 5.62 -7.43 -10.29
CA PRO A 93 5.52 -6.92 -11.65
C PRO A 93 6.90 -6.47 -12.16
N ASP A 94 7.05 -6.38 -13.48
CA ASP A 94 8.21 -5.74 -14.10
C ASP A 94 7.77 -4.35 -14.58
N LEU A 95 7.96 -3.35 -13.72
CA LEU A 95 7.39 -2.02 -13.93
C LEU A 95 8.04 -1.27 -15.09
N GLN A 96 7.22 -0.52 -15.82
CA GLN A 96 7.65 0.51 -16.75
C GLN A 96 6.73 1.72 -16.68
N LEU A 97 7.31 2.89 -17.00
CA LEU A 97 6.55 4.08 -17.34
C LEU A 97 6.44 4.19 -18.86
N GLY A 98 5.20 4.22 -19.37
CA GLY A 98 4.95 4.52 -20.79
C GLY A 98 5.27 5.98 -21.14
N THR A 99 4.92 6.39 -22.35
CA THR A 99 4.92 7.83 -22.70
C THR A 99 4.01 8.60 -21.72
N PRO A 100 4.35 9.85 -21.35
CA PRO A 100 3.46 10.66 -20.52
C PRO A 100 2.05 10.73 -21.13
N ILE A 101 1.02 10.59 -20.30
CA ILE A 101 -0.37 10.78 -20.71
C ILE A 101 -0.71 12.26 -20.91
N THR A 102 0.00 13.14 -20.19
CA THR A 102 -0.07 14.59 -20.29
C THR A 102 1.12 15.22 -19.54
N THR A 103 1.23 16.54 -19.60
CA THR A 103 2.08 17.35 -18.72
C THR A 103 1.24 18.38 -17.96
N ALA A 104 1.60 18.70 -16.72
CA ALA A 104 0.98 19.72 -15.88
C ALA A 104 2.03 20.57 -15.18
N SER A 105 1.68 21.75 -14.67
CA SER A 105 2.62 22.64 -13.99
C SER A 105 2.84 22.21 -12.54
N SER A 106 3.97 21.61 -12.21
CA SER A 106 4.29 21.15 -10.84
C SER A 106 3.16 20.34 -10.19
N PRO A 107 2.77 19.20 -10.80
CA PRO A 107 1.71 18.35 -10.27
C PRO A 107 2.12 17.78 -8.91
N VAL A 108 1.25 17.88 -7.91
CA VAL A 108 1.51 17.40 -6.54
C VAL A 108 0.46 16.43 -6.01
N ALA A 109 -0.73 16.37 -6.62
CA ALA A 109 -1.71 15.33 -6.34
C ALA A 109 -2.48 14.96 -7.60
N LEU A 110 -2.90 13.69 -7.69
CA LEU A 110 -3.76 13.18 -8.76
C LEU A 110 -4.83 12.30 -8.13
N THR A 111 -6.08 12.46 -8.54
CA THR A 111 -7.20 11.67 -8.04
C THR A 111 -8.35 11.65 -9.05
N HIS A 112 -9.39 10.87 -8.78
CA HIS A 112 -10.65 10.88 -9.50
C HIS A 112 -11.78 11.40 -8.60
N ALA A 113 -12.86 11.82 -9.23
CA ALA A 113 -14.13 12.03 -8.53
C ALA A 113 -14.94 10.72 -8.56
N PRO A 114 -15.76 10.41 -7.54
CA PRO A 114 -16.63 9.23 -7.54
C PRO A 114 -17.94 9.54 -8.29
N ASP A 115 -17.86 9.78 -9.61
CA ASP A 115 -19.00 10.18 -10.45
C ASP A 115 -19.11 9.43 -11.79
N GLU A 116 -18.34 8.35 -11.95
CA GLU A 116 -18.29 7.48 -13.13
C GLU A 116 -17.85 8.19 -14.42
N SER A 117 -17.25 9.38 -14.30
CA SER A 117 -16.89 10.18 -15.46
C SER A 117 -15.51 9.81 -16.05
N GLU A 118 -14.73 8.96 -15.38
CA GLU A 118 -13.34 8.63 -15.72
C GLU A 118 -12.38 9.83 -15.79
N ARG A 119 -12.75 10.98 -15.21
CA ARG A 119 -11.92 12.19 -15.23
C ARG A 119 -10.79 12.05 -14.22
N LEU A 120 -9.56 12.36 -14.66
CA LEU A 120 -8.42 12.46 -13.77
C LEU A 120 -8.20 13.94 -13.39
N PHE A 121 -8.30 14.23 -12.10
CA PHE A 121 -8.04 15.56 -11.55
C PHE A 121 -6.58 15.66 -11.11
N ILE A 122 -5.92 16.74 -11.53
CA ILE A 122 -4.50 16.98 -11.30
C ILE A 122 -4.36 18.30 -10.55
N VAL A 123 -3.75 18.25 -9.37
CA VAL A 123 -3.46 19.42 -8.55
C VAL A 123 -2.09 19.97 -8.94
N GLU A 124 -2.06 21.19 -9.45
CA GLU A 124 -0.85 21.97 -9.70
C GLU A 124 -0.51 22.78 -8.46
N ARG A 125 0.72 22.63 -7.93
CA ARG A 125 1.20 23.31 -6.70
C ARG A 125 0.93 24.81 -6.70
N GLY A 126 1.01 25.43 -7.89
CA GLY A 126 0.78 26.86 -8.07
C GLY A 126 -0.63 27.35 -7.71
N GLY A 127 -1.61 26.45 -7.55
CA GLY A 127 -2.98 26.82 -7.18
C GLY A 127 -4.02 26.54 -8.25
N ARG A 128 -3.81 25.56 -9.13
CA ARG A 128 -4.84 25.16 -10.11
C ARG A 128 -5.17 23.69 -9.95
N ILE A 129 -6.45 23.36 -10.18
CA ILE A 129 -6.88 21.98 -10.40
C ILE A 129 -7.19 21.85 -11.88
N ARG A 130 -6.64 20.81 -12.51
CA ARG A 130 -6.84 20.48 -13.93
C ARG A 130 -7.67 19.20 -14.05
N ILE A 131 -8.44 19.09 -15.13
CA ILE A 131 -9.04 17.83 -15.56
C ILE A 131 -8.25 17.34 -16.77
N TRP A 132 -7.84 16.07 -16.73
CA TRP A 132 -7.40 15.32 -17.88
C TRP A 132 -8.48 14.31 -18.28
N GLU A 133 -8.93 14.40 -19.53
CA GLU A 133 -9.96 13.53 -20.12
C GLU A 133 -9.73 13.45 -21.63
N GLY A 134 -9.68 12.24 -22.20
CA GLY A 134 -9.56 12.05 -23.64
C GLY A 134 -8.33 12.72 -24.30
N GLY A 135 -7.25 12.92 -23.54
CA GLY A 135 -6.04 13.62 -23.99
C GLY A 135 -6.09 15.15 -23.93
N ALA A 136 -7.19 15.75 -23.49
CA ALA A 136 -7.32 17.18 -23.26
C ALA A 136 -7.06 17.53 -21.80
N LEU A 137 -6.42 18.69 -21.54
CA LEU A 137 -6.16 19.21 -20.20
C LEU A 137 -6.85 20.58 -20.00
N ARG A 138 -7.91 20.63 -19.19
CA ARG A 138 -8.70 21.85 -18.92
C ARG A 138 -8.59 22.29 -17.45
N THR A 139 -8.88 23.56 -17.17
CA THR A 139 -8.93 24.06 -15.78
C THR A 139 -10.25 23.64 -15.16
N PHE A 140 -10.21 23.08 -13.95
CA PHE A 140 -11.38 22.85 -13.10
C PHE A 140 -11.56 23.96 -12.06
N LEU A 141 -10.47 24.37 -11.39
CA LEU A 141 -10.47 25.44 -10.39
C LEU A 141 -9.15 26.22 -10.46
N ASP A 142 -9.19 27.52 -10.20
CA ASP A 142 -8.02 28.40 -10.14
C ASP A 142 -8.04 29.22 -8.85
N LEU A 143 -7.16 28.87 -7.90
CA LEU A 143 -6.98 29.51 -6.59
C LEU A 143 -5.65 30.27 -6.49
N ARG A 144 -5.00 30.58 -7.62
CA ARG A 144 -3.64 31.19 -7.61
C ARG A 144 -3.55 32.50 -6.81
N SER A 145 -4.64 33.25 -6.70
CA SER A 145 -4.72 34.48 -5.88
C SER A 145 -4.69 34.21 -4.38
N SER A 146 -5.22 33.07 -3.94
CA SER A 146 -5.34 32.68 -2.54
C SER A 146 -4.19 31.82 -2.06
N VAL A 147 -3.43 31.22 -2.98
CA VAL A 147 -2.35 30.28 -2.68
C VAL A 147 -1.01 31.00 -2.49
N ASN A 148 -0.35 30.74 -1.36
CA ASN A 148 1.03 31.11 -1.09
C ASN A 148 1.95 29.99 -1.61
N THR A 149 2.83 30.33 -2.54
CA THR A 149 3.80 29.39 -3.09
C THR A 149 5.05 30.13 -3.51
N ASN A 150 6.17 29.41 -3.55
CA ASN A 150 7.46 29.92 -3.98
C ASN A 150 8.28 28.76 -4.55
N ASP A 151 9.03 29.01 -5.62
CA ASP A 151 9.86 28.01 -6.28
C ASP A 151 11.28 27.90 -5.67
N SER A 152 11.50 28.52 -4.51
CA SER A 152 12.74 28.37 -3.76
C SER A 152 12.94 26.91 -3.31
N GLY A 153 14.18 26.42 -3.36
CA GLY A 153 14.49 25.04 -2.96
C GLY A 153 14.11 24.77 -1.50
N GLY A 154 13.35 23.70 -1.28
CA GLY A 154 12.84 23.32 0.05
C GLY A 154 11.55 24.01 0.47
N ASP A 155 10.93 24.84 -0.37
CA ASP A 155 9.59 25.39 -0.13
C ASP A 155 8.53 24.38 -0.62
N GLU A 156 7.64 23.98 0.29
CA GLU A 156 6.59 22.98 0.05
C GLU A 156 5.21 23.64 -0.04
N ARG A 157 5.11 24.97 0.06
CA ARG A 157 3.83 25.67 0.08
C ARG A 157 3.18 25.68 -1.29
N GLY A 158 1.85 25.57 -1.29
CA GLY A 158 1.04 25.63 -2.50
C GLY A 158 -0.38 25.14 -2.26
N LEU A 159 -1.05 24.75 -3.33
CA LEU A 159 -2.23 23.89 -3.30
C LEU A 159 -1.74 22.43 -3.28
N LEU A 160 -2.05 21.71 -2.21
CA LEU A 160 -1.37 20.45 -1.86
C LEU A 160 -2.28 19.23 -1.82
N GLY A 161 -3.60 19.40 -1.67
CA GLY A 161 -4.55 18.29 -1.59
C GLY A 161 -5.87 18.56 -2.27
N LEU A 162 -6.51 17.48 -2.72
CA LEU A 162 -7.85 17.45 -3.28
C LEU A 162 -8.52 16.14 -2.87
N ALA A 163 -9.71 16.22 -2.29
CA ALA A 163 -10.57 15.08 -2.03
C ALA A 163 -11.99 15.38 -2.51
N PHE A 164 -12.62 14.43 -3.18
CA PHE A 164 -14.04 14.53 -3.54
C PHE A 164 -14.89 13.87 -2.45
N SER A 165 -16.04 14.48 -2.15
CA SER A 165 -17.02 13.89 -1.24
C SER A 165 -17.43 12.49 -1.72
N PRO A 166 -17.66 11.50 -0.83
CA PRO A 166 -18.26 10.23 -1.22
C PRO A 166 -19.64 10.41 -1.90
N GLY A 167 -20.32 11.53 -1.60
CA GLY A 167 -21.58 11.94 -2.23
C GLY A 167 -21.42 12.87 -3.43
N TYR A 168 -20.22 13.04 -4.00
CA TYR A 168 -19.92 14.07 -5.02
C TYR A 168 -20.87 14.07 -6.22
N ALA A 169 -21.25 12.90 -6.73
CA ALA A 169 -22.21 12.78 -7.83
C ALA A 169 -23.58 13.44 -7.54
N THR A 170 -23.91 13.63 -6.25
CA THR A 170 -25.17 14.25 -5.80
C THR A 170 -24.98 15.65 -5.22
N ASN A 171 -24.04 15.83 -4.29
CA ASN A 171 -23.83 17.11 -3.59
C ASN A 171 -22.88 18.06 -4.32
N GLY A 172 -22.05 17.54 -5.23
CA GLY A 172 -21.04 18.33 -5.95
C GLY A 172 -19.90 18.85 -5.08
N HIS A 173 -19.74 18.36 -3.84
CA HIS A 173 -18.77 18.86 -2.88
C HIS A 173 -17.38 18.25 -3.07
N PHE A 174 -16.37 19.12 -3.06
CA PHE A 174 -14.97 18.72 -3.05
C PHE A 174 -14.18 19.62 -2.11
N TYR A 175 -13.07 19.11 -1.62
CA TYR A 175 -12.28 19.70 -0.55
C TYR A 175 -10.86 19.88 -1.03
N VAL A 176 -10.24 20.99 -0.63
CA VAL A 176 -8.85 21.30 -0.96
C VAL A 176 -8.06 21.62 0.28
N ASN A 177 -6.77 21.31 0.25
CA ASN A 177 -5.80 21.73 1.26
C ASN A 177 -4.75 22.62 0.59
N TYR A 178 -4.59 23.86 1.07
CA TYR A 178 -3.63 24.82 0.52
C TYR A 178 -3.01 25.71 1.59
N ILE A 179 -1.88 26.34 1.27
CA ILE A 179 -1.27 27.36 2.12
C ILE A 179 -1.78 28.74 1.70
N SER A 180 -2.44 29.45 2.62
CA SER A 180 -3.03 30.75 2.33
C SER A 180 -1.98 31.87 2.14
N SER A 181 -2.22 32.74 1.15
CA SER A 181 -1.47 33.98 0.90
C SER A 181 -1.88 35.12 1.84
N SER A 182 -3.01 34.99 2.55
CA SER A 182 -3.54 36.03 3.44
C SER A 182 -2.87 36.05 4.82
N SER A 183 -2.17 34.99 5.22
CA SER A 183 -1.40 34.91 6.46
C SER A 183 0.11 34.97 6.18
N SER A 184 0.82 35.80 6.96
CA SER A 184 2.23 36.16 6.77
C SER A 184 2.99 36.01 8.09
N PRO A 185 4.28 35.60 8.10
CA PRO A 185 5.19 35.46 6.95
C PRO A 185 5.22 34.06 6.29
N ARG A 186 4.69 33.02 6.93
CA ARG A 186 4.77 31.63 6.41
C ARG A 186 3.49 31.11 5.79
N GLY A 187 2.35 31.62 6.22
CA GLY A 187 1.03 31.15 5.78
C GLY A 187 0.33 30.30 6.83
N SER A 188 -0.81 29.76 6.45
CA SER A 188 -1.58 28.81 7.25
C SER A 188 -2.10 27.75 6.29
N THR A 189 -2.08 26.49 6.72
CA THR A 189 -2.85 25.45 6.04
C THR A 189 -4.32 25.79 6.19
N VAL A 190 -5.02 25.84 5.07
CA VAL A 190 -6.46 26.02 4.98
C VAL A 190 -7.04 24.79 4.30
N VAL A 191 -7.99 24.15 4.97
CA VAL A 191 -8.85 23.13 4.38
C VAL A 191 -10.18 23.79 4.09
N SER A 192 -10.60 23.78 2.83
CA SER A 192 -11.82 24.44 2.36
C SER A 192 -12.69 23.47 1.56
N ARG A 193 -14.01 23.61 1.71
CA ARG A 193 -15.04 23.00 0.86
C ARG A 193 -15.35 23.93 -0.31
N PHE A 194 -15.58 23.35 -1.47
CA PHE A 194 -16.08 24.00 -2.68
C PHE A 194 -17.19 23.14 -3.30
N THR A 195 -17.97 23.73 -4.20
CA THR A 195 -19.02 23.04 -4.95
C THR A 195 -18.80 23.19 -6.46
N VAL A 196 -19.01 22.10 -7.21
CA VAL A 196 -19.01 22.11 -8.68
C VAL A 196 -20.19 22.90 -9.22
N SER A 197 -20.03 23.54 -10.37
CA SER A 197 -21.11 24.25 -11.05
C SER A 197 -22.26 23.29 -11.39
N PRO A 198 -23.52 23.62 -11.04
CA PRO A 198 -24.67 22.79 -11.35
C PRO A 198 -25.00 22.74 -12.85
N THR A 199 -24.33 23.56 -13.67
CA THR A 199 -24.55 23.63 -15.13
C THR A 199 -23.32 23.25 -15.94
N ASN A 200 -22.16 23.07 -15.29
CA ASN A 200 -20.93 22.64 -15.93
C ASN A 200 -20.14 21.74 -14.96
N PRO A 201 -20.16 20.41 -15.14
CA PRO A 201 -19.46 19.49 -14.24
C PRO A 201 -17.94 19.68 -14.25
N ASP A 202 -17.39 20.38 -15.25
CA ASP A 202 -15.96 20.66 -15.38
C ASP A 202 -15.51 21.99 -14.76
N ASP A 203 -16.36 22.64 -13.98
CA ASP A 203 -16.10 23.95 -13.38
C ASP A 203 -16.36 23.93 -11.87
N GLY A 204 -15.29 23.95 -11.09
CA GLY A 204 -15.34 24.16 -9.64
C GLY A 204 -15.53 25.64 -9.33
N MET A 205 -16.59 26.00 -8.62
CA MET A 205 -16.92 27.41 -8.38
C MET A 205 -16.03 28.01 -7.28
N GLU A 206 -15.03 28.81 -7.63
CA GLU A 206 -14.16 29.51 -6.67
C GLU A 206 -14.96 30.31 -5.62
N ALA A 207 -16.04 30.99 -6.03
CA ALA A 207 -16.89 31.78 -5.15
C ALA A 207 -17.72 30.96 -4.13
N SER A 208 -17.72 29.62 -4.24
CA SER A 208 -18.41 28.73 -3.31
C SER A 208 -17.58 28.31 -2.11
N GLU A 209 -16.37 28.87 -1.95
CA GLU A 209 -15.46 28.52 -0.86
C GLU A 209 -16.12 28.63 0.52
N GLU A 210 -15.98 27.57 1.29
CA GLU A 210 -16.27 27.53 2.71
C GLU A 210 -15.06 26.98 3.46
N VAL A 211 -14.47 27.82 4.31
CA VAL A 211 -13.29 27.45 5.11
C VAL A 211 -13.71 26.51 6.25
N ILE A 212 -13.13 25.31 6.27
CA ILE A 212 -13.42 24.26 7.26
C ILE A 212 -12.43 24.31 8.42
N LEU A 213 -11.13 24.38 8.12
CA LEU A 213 -10.07 24.33 9.13
C LEU A 213 -8.92 25.25 8.73
N VAL A 214 -8.36 25.97 9.71
CA VAL A 214 -7.19 26.84 9.52
C VAL A 214 -6.13 26.51 10.57
N VAL A 215 -4.93 26.15 10.13
CA VAL A 215 -3.80 25.80 11.00
C VAL A 215 -2.58 26.67 10.65
N PRO A 216 -2.10 27.54 11.55
CA PRO A 216 -0.89 28.32 11.33
C PRO A 216 0.34 27.43 11.09
N GLN A 217 1.17 27.78 10.10
CA GLN A 217 2.40 27.05 9.77
C GLN A 217 3.62 27.80 10.32
N PRO A 218 4.50 27.15 11.11
CA PRO A 218 5.69 27.81 11.63
C PRO A 218 6.80 27.94 10.59
N GLU A 219 6.87 27.06 9.59
CA GLU A 219 7.87 27.07 8.51
C GLU A 219 7.23 26.82 7.12
N PRO A 220 7.94 27.08 5.99
CA PRO A 220 7.41 26.89 4.65
C PRO A 220 7.53 25.43 4.15
N ASN A 221 7.84 24.49 5.04
CA ASN A 221 8.01 23.07 4.73
C ASN A 221 7.35 22.20 5.81
N HIS A 222 7.25 20.91 5.52
CA HIS A 222 6.46 19.91 6.23
C HIS A 222 5.03 20.34 6.48
N ASN A 223 4.40 20.83 5.41
CA ASN A 223 3.01 21.26 5.48
C ASN A 223 2.04 20.06 5.38
N GLY A 224 2.53 18.85 5.09
CA GLY A 224 1.71 17.70 4.72
C GLY A 224 0.92 18.01 3.45
N GLY A 225 -0.41 17.83 3.51
CA GLY A 225 -1.32 18.36 2.51
C GLY A 225 -2.22 17.33 1.84
N GLN A 226 -1.92 16.04 1.96
CA GLN A 226 -2.83 14.99 1.54
C GLN A 226 -4.07 14.96 2.46
N ILE A 227 -5.24 15.00 1.82
CA ILE A 227 -6.56 14.84 2.43
C ILE A 227 -7.29 13.75 1.65
N ASN A 228 -8.07 12.91 2.34
CA ASN A 228 -8.89 11.87 1.72
C ASN A 228 -10.09 11.55 2.60
N PHE A 229 -11.17 11.08 1.99
CA PHE A 229 -12.25 10.47 2.75
C PHE A 229 -11.88 9.03 3.10
N GLY A 230 -12.11 8.67 4.36
CA GLY A 230 -11.99 7.30 4.83
C GLY A 230 -13.15 6.42 4.36
N PRO A 231 -13.03 5.08 4.48
CA PRO A 231 -14.12 4.15 4.18
C PRO A 231 -15.35 4.34 5.11
N ASP A 232 -15.17 5.06 6.21
CA ASP A 232 -16.19 5.48 7.17
C ASP A 232 -16.94 6.77 6.76
N GLY A 233 -16.50 7.44 5.69
CA GLY A 233 -17.14 8.64 5.15
C GLY A 233 -16.68 9.95 5.80
N PHE A 234 -15.68 9.93 6.68
CA PHE A 234 -15.12 11.15 7.28
C PHE A 234 -13.89 11.65 6.54
N LEU A 235 -13.59 12.94 6.67
CA LEU A 235 -12.41 13.56 6.07
C LEU A 235 -11.20 13.38 6.99
N TYR A 236 -10.17 12.72 6.47
CA TYR A 236 -8.88 12.56 7.11
C TYR A 236 -7.87 13.56 6.56
N ILE A 237 -7.08 14.16 7.45
CA ILE A 237 -6.17 15.28 7.13
C ILE A 237 -4.79 14.98 7.70
N GLY A 238 -3.82 14.71 6.81
CA GLY A 238 -2.42 14.50 7.21
C GLY A 238 -1.68 15.83 7.38
N MET A 239 -1.29 16.14 8.61
CA MET A 239 -0.58 17.36 8.96
C MET A 239 0.87 17.03 9.29
N GLY A 240 1.82 17.66 8.57
CA GLY A 240 3.21 17.63 8.99
C GLY A 240 3.44 18.41 10.28
N ASP A 241 4.61 18.21 10.88
CA ASP A 241 5.07 18.86 12.12
C ASP A 241 5.29 20.37 11.98
N GLY A 242 5.11 20.91 10.77
CA GLY A 242 5.25 22.33 10.46
C GLY A 242 6.68 22.75 10.16
N GLY A 243 7.61 21.81 10.01
CA GLY A 243 8.92 22.05 9.40
C GLY A 243 10.02 22.36 10.41
N GLY A 244 11.17 22.76 9.88
CA GLY A 244 12.37 22.99 10.68
C GLY A 244 13.08 21.70 11.09
N ALA A 245 14.42 21.72 11.11
CA ALA A 245 15.20 20.53 11.36
C ALA A 245 14.98 20.00 12.79
N GLY A 246 14.57 18.73 12.89
CA GLY A 246 14.40 18.00 14.14
C GLY A 246 13.21 18.42 15.00
N ASP A 247 12.21 19.11 14.41
CA ASP A 247 10.95 19.49 15.07
C ASP A 247 11.20 20.19 16.43
N VAL A 248 12.01 21.25 16.42
CA VAL A 248 12.40 22.02 17.62
C VAL A 248 11.34 23.00 18.11
N HIS A 249 10.08 22.77 17.72
CA HIS A 249 8.93 23.56 18.16
C HIS A 249 8.56 23.19 19.60
N GLY A 250 8.67 24.14 20.51
CA GLY A 250 8.46 23.90 21.95
C GLY A 250 9.49 22.94 22.56
N SER A 251 9.16 22.33 23.70
CA SER A 251 10.07 21.42 24.42
C SER A 251 10.05 19.98 23.89
N THR A 252 8.93 19.53 23.33
CA THR A 252 8.73 18.13 22.91
C THR A 252 8.63 17.91 21.40
N GLY A 253 8.52 18.98 20.60
CA GLY A 253 8.23 18.91 19.17
C GLY A 253 6.73 18.78 18.88
N ASN A 254 6.29 19.35 17.75
CA ASN A 254 4.91 19.30 17.31
C ASN A 254 4.42 17.87 17.09
N GLY A 255 5.26 16.92 16.67
CA GLY A 255 4.87 15.51 16.52
C GLY A 255 4.29 14.92 17.82
N GLN A 256 4.81 15.32 18.98
CA GLN A 256 4.38 14.82 20.30
C GLN A 256 3.56 15.82 21.12
N ALA A 257 3.54 17.10 20.77
CA ALA A 257 2.72 18.10 21.43
C ALA A 257 1.23 17.75 21.27
N ASN A 258 0.46 17.95 22.34
CA ASN A 258 -0.95 17.57 22.44
C ASN A 258 -1.93 18.71 22.17
N ASP A 259 -1.44 19.95 22.13
CA ASP A 259 -2.22 21.17 21.95
C ASP A 259 -2.08 21.79 20.55
N THR A 260 -1.68 20.96 19.57
CA THR A 260 -1.50 21.38 18.16
C THR A 260 -1.98 20.30 17.20
N PHE A 261 -2.47 20.73 16.04
CA PHE A 261 -2.82 19.85 14.92
C PHE A 261 -1.61 19.45 14.06
N LEU A 262 -0.44 20.07 14.27
CA LEU A 262 0.78 19.73 13.53
C LEU A 262 1.35 18.38 13.98
N GLY A 263 1.88 17.61 13.03
CA GLY A 263 2.42 16.27 13.25
C GLY A 263 1.35 15.24 13.65
N LYS A 264 0.14 15.38 13.10
CA LYS A 264 -1.05 14.57 13.43
C LYS A 264 -1.73 14.04 12.17
N MET A 265 -2.49 12.97 12.34
CA MET A 265 -3.62 12.66 11.48
C MET A 265 -4.89 13.20 12.16
N LEU A 266 -5.66 14.02 11.46
CA LEU A 266 -6.97 14.49 11.95
C LEU A 266 -8.10 13.72 11.28
N ARG A 267 -9.26 13.63 11.94
CA ARG A 267 -10.48 13.02 11.40
C ARG A 267 -11.71 13.83 11.81
N ILE A 268 -12.42 14.39 10.83
CA ILE A 268 -13.57 15.28 11.03
C ILE A 268 -14.74 14.92 10.10
N ASP A 269 -15.96 15.22 10.53
CA ASP A 269 -17.19 15.07 9.73
C ASP A 269 -17.59 16.38 9.06
N VAL A 270 -17.41 16.44 7.75
CA VAL A 270 -17.65 17.64 6.91
C VAL A 270 -18.91 17.51 6.04
N GLU A 271 -19.61 16.37 6.10
CA GLU A 271 -20.83 16.08 5.33
C GLU A 271 -22.05 15.87 6.24
N GLY A 272 -21.82 15.62 7.54
CA GLY A 272 -22.85 15.50 8.55
C GLY A 272 -23.34 16.83 9.13
N SER A 273 -24.03 16.74 10.27
CA SER A 273 -24.55 17.92 10.98
C SER A 273 -23.44 18.53 11.83
N PRO A 274 -23.00 19.77 11.54
CA PRO A 274 -21.85 20.36 12.22
C PRO A 274 -22.13 20.65 13.70
N ASP A 275 -21.07 20.66 14.49
CA ASP A 275 -21.14 21.04 15.90
C ASP A 275 -21.46 22.54 16.04
N PRO A 276 -22.12 22.97 17.14
CA PRO A 276 -22.48 24.37 17.34
C PRO A 276 -21.28 25.33 17.25
N GLY A 277 -21.28 26.19 16.23
CA GLY A 277 -20.22 27.18 16.00
C GLY A 277 -19.01 26.66 15.23
N SER A 278 -19.04 25.42 14.75
CA SER A 278 -18.03 24.81 13.87
C SER A 278 -18.61 24.60 12.46
N PRO A 279 -17.80 24.60 11.38
CA PRO A 279 -18.24 24.19 10.05
C PRO A 279 -18.25 22.67 9.84
N TYR A 280 -17.80 21.89 10.83
CA TYR A 280 -17.76 20.42 10.84
C TYR A 280 -18.22 19.87 12.19
N ALA A 281 -18.45 18.56 12.26
CA ALA A 281 -18.62 17.85 13.52
C ALA A 281 -17.39 16.99 13.83
N VAL A 282 -17.15 16.71 15.11
CA VAL A 282 -16.18 15.69 15.49
C VAL A 282 -16.86 14.33 15.56
N PRO A 283 -16.35 13.29 14.88
CA PRO A 283 -16.88 11.95 14.99
C PRO A 283 -16.89 11.44 16.44
N ALA A 284 -18.01 10.86 16.85
CA ALA A 284 -18.24 10.42 18.23
C ALA A 284 -17.38 9.21 18.67
N ASP A 285 -16.65 8.62 17.74
CA ASP A 285 -15.71 7.50 17.93
C ASP A 285 -14.24 7.94 17.79
N ASN A 286 -13.94 9.24 17.73
CA ASN A 286 -12.55 9.72 17.76
C ASN A 286 -11.86 9.31 19.09
N PRO A 287 -10.55 8.96 19.04
CA PRO A 287 -9.88 8.22 20.11
C PRO A 287 -9.60 9.03 21.40
N PHE A 288 -9.67 10.37 21.34
CA PHE A 288 -9.25 11.24 22.44
C PHE A 288 -10.37 12.10 23.05
N LEU A 289 -11.64 11.84 22.74
CA LEU A 289 -12.81 12.61 23.19
C LEU A 289 -12.94 12.82 24.72
N LEU A 290 -12.29 11.98 25.52
CA LEU A 290 -12.33 12.04 26.98
C LEU A 290 -11.07 12.66 27.60
N ASP A 291 -10.12 13.11 26.77
CA ASP A 291 -8.87 13.73 27.21
C ASP A 291 -8.90 15.24 26.97
N PRO A 292 -9.16 16.06 28.01
CA PRO A 292 -9.32 17.50 27.84
C PRO A 292 -8.03 18.24 27.42
N GLN A 293 -6.91 17.53 27.31
CA GLN A 293 -5.64 18.08 26.87
C GLN A 293 -5.35 17.82 25.39
N VAL A 294 -6.24 17.13 24.68
CA VAL A 294 -6.08 16.75 23.28
C VAL A 294 -7.29 17.27 22.51
N PRO A 295 -7.11 18.08 21.46
CA PRO A 295 -8.20 18.45 20.56
C PRO A 295 -8.90 17.21 20.00
N ASP A 296 -10.23 17.24 20.01
CA ASP A 296 -11.09 16.09 19.70
C ASP A 296 -10.96 15.65 18.22
N GLU A 297 -10.46 16.51 17.33
CA GLU A 297 -10.20 16.21 15.92
C GLU A 297 -8.99 15.28 15.70
N ILE A 298 -8.09 15.18 16.67
CA ILE A 298 -6.87 14.38 16.53
C ILE A 298 -7.23 12.90 16.53
N TRP A 299 -6.80 12.20 15.48
CA TRP A 299 -7.00 10.77 15.32
C TRP A 299 -5.71 9.97 15.60
N ALA A 300 -4.55 10.48 15.19
CA ALA A 300 -3.25 9.89 15.50
C ALA A 300 -2.15 10.95 15.69
N PHE A 301 -1.09 10.56 16.39
CA PHE A 301 0.05 11.39 16.79
C PHE A 301 1.35 10.98 16.07
N GLY A 302 2.37 11.84 16.20
CA GLY A 302 3.76 11.44 15.98
C GLY A 302 4.17 11.29 14.52
N LEU A 303 3.55 12.06 13.62
CA LEU A 303 3.98 12.16 12.22
C LEU A 303 4.97 13.31 12.03
N ARG A 304 5.86 13.19 11.04
CA ARG A 304 6.81 14.25 10.66
C ARG A 304 6.32 15.07 9.48
N ASN A 305 6.19 14.47 8.31
CA ASN A 305 5.64 15.06 7.10
C ASN A 305 4.97 13.95 6.26
N PRO A 306 3.69 13.62 6.54
CA PRO A 306 2.93 12.61 5.81
C PRO A 306 2.50 13.16 4.44
N TRP A 307 3.47 13.33 3.53
CA TRP A 307 3.32 14.03 2.25
C TRP A 307 2.25 13.40 1.36
N ARG A 308 2.29 12.07 1.21
CA ARG A 308 1.25 11.29 0.53
C ARG A 308 0.95 10.02 1.31
N TRP A 309 -0.33 9.75 1.46
CA TRP A 309 -0.89 8.60 2.14
C TRP A 309 -2.23 8.25 1.50
N SER A 310 -2.66 7.01 1.59
CA SER A 310 -3.90 6.55 0.96
C SER A 310 -4.55 5.41 1.73
N PHE A 311 -5.85 5.27 1.53
CA PHE A 311 -6.58 4.07 1.90
C PHE A 311 -6.55 3.09 0.73
N ASP A 312 -6.35 1.82 1.04
CA ASP A 312 -6.63 0.76 0.09
C ASP A 312 -8.15 0.67 -0.13
N ARG A 313 -8.60 0.99 -1.36
CA ARG A 313 -10.02 0.98 -1.75
C ARG A 313 -10.74 -0.36 -1.48
N LYS A 314 -10.01 -1.47 -1.39
CA LYS A 314 -10.61 -2.80 -1.17
C LYS A 314 -10.71 -3.16 0.30
N THR A 315 -9.68 -2.88 1.09
CA THR A 315 -9.60 -3.35 2.48
C THR A 315 -9.90 -2.26 3.50
N GLY A 316 -9.71 -0.99 3.13
CA GLY A 316 -9.79 0.15 4.04
C GLY A 316 -8.51 0.38 4.85
N ASP A 317 -7.44 -0.37 4.60
CA ASP A 317 -6.16 -0.18 5.29
C ASP A 317 -5.50 1.13 4.85
N MET A 318 -4.88 1.84 5.79
CA MET A 318 -4.19 3.10 5.52
C MET A 318 -2.67 2.87 5.42
N TYR A 319 -2.08 3.41 4.36
CA TYR A 319 -0.63 3.46 4.16
C TYR A 319 -0.18 4.92 4.19
N ILE A 320 0.80 5.24 5.04
CA ILE A 320 1.31 6.59 5.24
C ILE A 320 2.80 6.60 4.93
N ALA A 321 3.20 7.26 3.84
CA ALA A 321 4.62 7.54 3.61
C ALA A 321 4.98 8.82 4.35
N ASP A 322 5.84 8.71 5.35
CA ASP A 322 6.23 9.81 6.22
C ASP A 322 7.69 10.19 5.96
N VAL A 323 7.94 11.45 5.60
CA VAL A 323 9.26 11.89 5.14
C VAL A 323 10.23 12.02 6.31
N GLY A 324 11.40 11.42 6.17
CA GLY A 324 12.50 11.37 7.13
C GLY A 324 13.26 12.68 7.37
N GLN A 325 14.07 12.72 8.43
CA GLN A 325 14.87 13.89 8.80
C GLN A 325 16.30 13.85 8.26
N TYR A 326 17.07 12.81 8.58
CA TYR A 326 18.50 12.73 8.26
C TYR A 326 18.93 11.40 7.66
N GLU A 327 18.33 10.28 8.07
CA GLU A 327 18.85 8.97 7.73
C GLU A 327 17.81 8.03 7.13
N TRP A 328 16.54 8.13 7.54
CA TRP A 328 15.53 7.11 7.23
C TRP A 328 14.22 7.69 6.73
N GLU A 329 13.75 7.15 5.62
CA GLU A 329 12.40 7.33 5.10
C GLU A 329 11.54 6.12 5.49
N GLU A 330 10.23 6.31 5.74
CA GLU A 330 9.38 5.23 6.27
C GLU A 330 7.99 5.13 5.65
N VAL A 331 7.41 3.92 5.72
CA VAL A 331 5.99 3.67 5.50
C VAL A 331 5.37 3.15 6.78
N ASN A 332 4.39 3.89 7.30
CA ASN A 332 3.51 3.46 8.38
C ASN A 332 2.26 2.78 7.80
N PHE A 333 1.71 1.81 8.54
CA PHE A 333 0.51 1.06 8.16
C PHE A 333 -0.50 1.07 9.31
N VAL A 334 -1.76 1.34 9.00
CA VAL A 334 -2.86 1.25 9.96
C VAL A 334 -3.92 0.32 9.38
N PRO A 335 -4.23 -0.80 10.06
CA PRO A 335 -5.26 -1.72 9.58
C PRO A 335 -6.64 -1.06 9.62
N ALA A 336 -7.53 -1.44 8.70
CA ALA A 336 -8.89 -0.93 8.62
C ALA A 336 -9.71 -1.11 9.90
N SER A 337 -9.32 -2.07 10.76
CA SER A 337 -9.93 -2.32 12.05
C SER A 337 -9.51 -1.35 13.15
N SER A 338 -8.55 -0.46 12.89
CA SER A 338 -8.11 0.53 13.87
C SER A 338 -9.22 1.54 14.17
N THR A 339 -9.33 1.92 15.44
CA THR A 339 -10.19 3.01 15.92
C THR A 339 -9.42 4.32 16.10
N GLY A 340 -8.19 4.41 15.57
CA GLY A 340 -7.26 5.50 15.84
C GLY A 340 -6.57 5.39 17.20
N GLY A 341 -5.76 6.40 17.50
CA GLY A 341 -4.99 6.50 18.74
C GLY A 341 -3.53 6.08 18.60
N GLU A 342 -3.07 5.75 17.39
CA GLU A 342 -1.66 5.48 17.11
C GLU A 342 -0.80 6.72 17.39
N ASN A 343 0.44 6.45 17.78
CA ASN A 343 1.50 7.45 17.82
C ASN A 343 2.70 6.90 17.06
N PHE A 344 2.99 7.47 15.88
CA PHE A 344 4.10 7.08 15.00
C PHE A 344 5.46 7.59 15.47
N GLN A 345 5.50 8.11 16.70
CA GLN A 345 6.68 8.29 17.53
C GLN A 345 7.61 9.43 17.10
N TRP A 346 7.40 10.14 15.99
CA TRP A 346 8.17 11.34 15.67
C TRP A 346 7.96 12.42 16.73
N ARG A 347 8.98 13.04 17.32
CA ARG A 347 10.42 13.02 16.96
C ARG A 347 11.31 12.12 17.82
N ARG A 348 10.76 11.14 18.52
CA ARG A 348 11.57 10.18 19.31
C ARG A 348 12.26 9.17 18.39
N ILE A 349 11.52 8.62 17.43
CA ILE A 349 11.94 7.59 16.49
C ILE A 349 11.88 8.15 15.06
N GLU A 350 12.80 7.71 14.21
CA GLU A 350 12.87 7.94 12.76
C GLU A 350 13.12 6.57 12.11
N GLY A 351 12.17 6.05 11.34
CA GLY A 351 12.20 4.66 10.89
C GLY A 351 12.08 3.67 12.07
N PHE A 352 12.99 2.72 12.15
CA PHE A 352 13.18 1.82 13.29
C PHE A 352 14.23 2.33 14.29
N ASN A 353 14.71 3.56 14.11
CA ASN A 353 15.91 4.07 14.76
C ASN A 353 15.60 5.20 15.74
N THR A 354 16.37 5.30 16.84
CA THR A 354 16.18 6.39 17.80
C THR A 354 16.76 7.69 17.25
N PHE A 355 15.91 8.70 17.06
CA PHE A 355 16.32 10.05 16.69
C PHE A 355 16.63 10.90 17.94
N ASN A 356 15.65 11.04 18.84
CA ASN A 356 15.79 11.83 20.06
C ASN A 356 15.30 11.04 21.28
N SER A 357 16.24 10.36 21.94
CA SER A 357 15.98 9.52 23.12
C SER A 357 15.38 10.28 24.32
N GLY A 358 15.52 11.61 24.36
CA GLY A 358 14.95 12.46 25.40
C GLY A 358 13.46 12.76 25.22
N THR A 359 12.91 12.55 24.02
CA THR A 359 11.51 12.85 23.70
C THR A 359 10.59 11.80 24.33
N GLN A 360 9.59 12.25 25.08
CA GLN A 360 8.60 11.38 25.72
C GLN A 360 7.38 11.22 24.83
N ILE A 361 6.82 10.00 24.79
CA ILE A 361 5.57 9.70 24.11
C ILE A 361 4.49 9.66 25.19
N ALA A 362 3.70 10.74 25.28
CA ALA A 362 2.75 10.93 26.37
C ALA A 362 1.32 10.47 26.04
N LYS A 363 0.96 10.43 24.75
CA LYS A 363 -0.39 10.14 24.24
C LYS A 363 -0.30 9.11 23.11
N GLY A 364 -1.38 8.36 22.95
CA GLY A 364 -1.51 7.33 21.92
C GLY A 364 -0.64 6.09 22.16
N THR A 365 -0.79 5.11 21.28
CA THR A 365 -0.06 3.83 21.31
C THR A 365 1.14 3.90 20.38
N SER A 366 2.35 3.74 20.93
CA SER A 366 3.58 3.69 20.14
C SER A 366 3.47 2.64 19.04
N THR A 367 3.51 3.10 17.79
CA THR A 367 3.34 2.29 16.58
C THR A 367 4.55 2.52 15.71
N GLY A 368 5.24 1.44 15.32
CA GLY A 368 6.39 1.50 14.42
C GLY A 368 5.96 1.45 12.96
N PRO A 369 6.85 1.83 12.03
CA PRO A 369 6.61 1.66 10.61
C PRO A 369 6.61 0.17 10.23
N VAL A 370 6.18 -0.12 9.02
CA VAL A 370 6.25 -1.46 8.43
C VAL A 370 7.39 -1.60 7.43
N PHE A 371 8.02 -0.49 7.07
CA PHE A 371 9.13 -0.43 6.13
C PHE A 371 9.95 0.85 6.35
N GLU A 372 11.27 0.75 6.17
CA GLU A 372 12.19 1.90 6.11
C GLU A 372 13.22 1.71 5.00
N TYR A 373 13.81 2.81 4.52
CA TYR A 373 15.05 2.78 3.73
C TYR A 373 15.95 3.96 4.08
N ASP A 374 17.26 3.78 3.86
CA ASP A 374 18.25 4.80 4.20
C ASP A 374 18.41 5.89 3.12
N HIS A 375 19.07 6.98 3.51
CA HIS A 375 19.39 8.09 2.60
C HIS A 375 20.39 7.77 1.47
N ASN A 376 20.94 6.56 1.41
CA ASN A 376 21.67 6.09 0.22
C ASN A 376 20.71 5.58 -0.87
N ALA A 377 19.53 5.07 -0.48
CA ALA A 377 18.50 4.61 -1.40
C ALA A 377 17.58 5.72 -1.92
N GLY A 378 17.28 6.73 -1.09
CA GLY A 378 16.45 7.90 -1.40
C GLY A 378 16.32 8.80 -0.17
N SER A 379 15.86 10.04 -0.30
CA SER A 379 15.86 10.99 0.83
C SER A 379 14.67 11.96 0.84
N SER A 380 13.55 11.52 0.24
CA SER A 380 12.25 12.17 0.37
C SER A 380 11.18 11.23 -0.17
N ILE A 381 10.60 10.39 0.70
CA ILE A 381 9.58 9.43 0.28
C ILE A 381 8.33 10.12 -0.26
N THR A 382 7.74 9.53 -1.28
CA THR A 382 6.47 9.93 -1.86
C THR A 382 5.55 8.71 -1.87
N GLY A 383 4.58 8.71 -0.99
CA GLY A 383 3.55 7.68 -0.90
C GLY A 383 2.70 7.60 -2.17
N GLY A 384 2.12 6.43 -2.37
CA GLY A 384 1.21 6.20 -3.48
C GLY A 384 -0.01 5.40 -3.05
N TYR A 385 -0.33 4.33 -3.78
CA TYR A 385 -1.61 3.63 -3.67
C TYR A 385 -1.42 2.13 -3.84
N VAL A 386 -2.33 1.36 -3.25
CA VAL A 386 -2.46 -0.07 -3.55
C VAL A 386 -3.10 -0.23 -4.93
N TYR A 387 -2.46 -0.95 -5.85
CA TYR A 387 -3.04 -1.14 -7.18
C TYR A 387 -4.30 -2.02 -7.12
N ARG A 388 -5.43 -1.46 -7.58
CA ARG A 388 -6.73 -2.13 -7.67
C ARG A 388 -7.29 -2.22 -9.09
N GLY A 389 -6.49 -1.82 -10.09
CA GLY A 389 -6.82 -1.92 -11.50
C GLY A 389 -6.97 -3.34 -12.02
N GLN A 390 -7.64 -3.48 -13.16
CA GLN A 390 -7.92 -4.79 -13.76
C GLN A 390 -6.82 -5.25 -14.72
N GLU A 391 -6.14 -4.32 -15.41
CA GLU A 391 -5.23 -4.61 -16.52
C GLU A 391 -3.93 -5.32 -16.14
N HIS A 392 -3.47 -5.19 -14.88
CA HIS A 392 -2.19 -5.75 -14.44
C HIS A 392 -2.37 -6.66 -13.21
N PRO A 393 -2.74 -7.94 -13.41
CA PRO A 393 -3.01 -8.87 -12.31
C PRO A 393 -1.86 -9.02 -11.30
N ARG A 394 -0.59 -8.95 -11.74
CA ARG A 394 0.58 -9.08 -10.86
C ARG A 394 0.88 -7.83 -10.04
N MET A 395 0.23 -6.70 -10.34
CA MET A 395 0.29 -5.50 -9.51
C MET A 395 -0.75 -5.50 -8.39
N LYS A 396 -1.82 -6.31 -8.51
CA LYS A 396 -2.98 -6.26 -7.60
C LYS A 396 -2.58 -6.50 -6.15
N GLY A 397 -2.93 -5.55 -5.29
CA GLY A 397 -2.67 -5.64 -3.84
C GLY A 397 -1.27 -5.19 -3.41
N ILE A 398 -0.42 -4.76 -4.34
CA ILE A 398 0.88 -4.16 -4.01
C ILE A 398 0.67 -2.66 -3.78
N TYR A 399 1.19 -2.15 -2.66
CA TYR A 399 1.32 -0.72 -2.40
C TYR A 399 2.54 -0.17 -3.15
N PHE A 400 2.32 0.75 -4.08
CA PHE A 400 3.39 1.40 -4.83
C PHE A 400 3.69 2.78 -4.26
N PHE A 401 4.96 3.07 -4.08
CA PHE A 401 5.48 4.36 -3.61
C PHE A 401 6.82 4.64 -4.27
N GLY A 402 7.33 5.85 -4.11
CA GLY A 402 8.60 6.24 -4.70
C GLY A 402 9.35 7.24 -3.84
N ASP A 403 10.42 7.78 -4.40
CA ASP A 403 11.23 8.81 -3.74
C ASP A 403 11.44 9.99 -4.68
N TYR A 404 11.24 11.19 -4.14
CA TYR A 404 11.34 12.44 -4.88
C TYR A 404 12.77 12.70 -5.37
N ASN A 405 13.79 12.38 -4.58
CA ASN A 405 15.19 12.71 -4.87
C ASN A 405 15.88 11.65 -5.76
N SER A 406 15.61 10.37 -5.55
CA SER A 406 16.24 9.29 -6.33
C SER A 406 15.44 8.92 -7.58
N GLY A 407 14.13 9.18 -7.62
CA GLY A 407 13.26 8.77 -8.72
C GLY A 407 13.01 7.27 -8.78
N ARG A 408 13.35 6.54 -7.72
CA ARG A 408 13.07 5.11 -7.57
C ARG A 408 11.61 4.87 -7.17
N ILE A 409 11.10 3.72 -7.57
CA ILE A 409 9.75 3.23 -7.27
C ILE A 409 9.88 1.84 -6.68
N TRP A 410 9.19 1.64 -5.56
CA TRP A 410 9.12 0.36 -4.85
C TRP A 410 7.69 -0.16 -4.83
N GLY A 411 7.58 -1.46 -4.59
CA GLY A 411 6.34 -2.10 -4.16
C GLY A 411 6.52 -2.67 -2.76
N LEU A 412 5.47 -2.59 -1.95
CA LEU A 412 5.37 -3.18 -0.61
C LEU A 412 4.10 -4.02 -0.53
N GLN A 413 4.23 -5.24 0.00
CA GLN A 413 3.10 -6.14 0.24
C GLN A 413 3.41 -7.09 1.39
N GLN A 414 2.39 -7.76 1.92
CA GLN A 414 2.58 -8.86 2.84
C GLN A 414 2.76 -10.16 2.06
N ASP A 415 3.74 -10.97 2.46
CA ASP A 415 3.79 -12.37 2.04
C ASP A 415 2.65 -13.17 2.70
N PRO A 416 2.40 -14.43 2.31
CA PRO A 416 1.30 -15.19 2.88
C PRO A 416 1.47 -15.56 4.37
N SER A 417 2.64 -15.31 4.99
CA SER A 417 2.83 -15.39 6.45
C SER A 417 2.35 -14.13 7.18
N GLY A 418 2.02 -13.06 6.44
CA GLY A 418 1.71 -11.74 6.97
C GLY A 418 2.93 -10.85 7.16
N SER A 419 4.12 -11.30 6.76
CA SER A 419 5.35 -10.52 6.88
C SER A 419 5.44 -9.51 5.75
N TRP A 420 5.82 -8.27 6.06
CA TRP A 420 6.06 -7.24 5.06
C TRP A 420 7.30 -7.57 4.23
N VAL A 421 7.15 -7.49 2.91
CA VAL A 421 8.22 -7.64 1.93
C VAL A 421 8.13 -6.54 0.90
N ASP A 422 9.29 -6.03 0.49
CA ASP A 422 9.41 -4.97 -0.49
C ASP A 422 10.26 -5.39 -1.70
N ARG A 423 10.19 -4.57 -2.74
CA ARG A 423 11.10 -4.65 -3.88
C ARG A 423 11.25 -3.29 -4.53
N GLN A 424 12.49 -2.88 -4.83
CA GLN A 424 12.72 -1.80 -5.80
C GLN A 424 12.36 -2.32 -7.20
N LEU A 425 11.35 -1.71 -7.82
CA LEU A 425 10.76 -2.19 -9.07
C LEU A 425 11.19 -1.37 -10.29
N LEU A 426 11.50 -0.09 -10.09
CA LEU A 426 11.94 0.80 -11.17
C LEU A 426 12.85 1.91 -10.64
N GLU A 427 13.81 2.32 -11.46
CA GLU A 427 14.63 3.52 -11.23
C GLU A 427 14.44 4.46 -12.42
N THR A 428 14.07 5.71 -12.15
CA THR A 428 13.75 6.72 -13.16
C THR A 428 14.57 7.97 -12.94
N SER A 429 14.57 8.89 -13.92
CA SER A 429 15.12 10.23 -13.74
C SER A 429 14.09 11.24 -13.23
N LEU A 430 12.90 10.80 -12.83
CA LEU A 430 11.82 11.69 -12.41
C LEU A 430 12.06 12.23 -11.00
N ARG A 431 11.69 13.50 -10.78
CA ARG A 431 11.46 14.03 -9.44
C ARG A 431 10.02 13.72 -9.06
N ILE A 432 9.79 12.54 -8.47
CA ILE A 432 8.45 12.00 -8.23
C ILE A 432 7.78 12.82 -7.12
N SER A 433 6.77 13.62 -7.45
CA SER A 433 6.06 14.44 -6.47
C SER A 433 4.78 13.78 -5.97
N SER A 434 4.21 12.86 -6.73
CA SER A 434 2.95 12.21 -6.36
C SER A 434 2.68 10.97 -7.19
N PHE A 435 1.83 10.12 -6.63
CA PHE A 435 1.08 9.12 -7.38
C PHE A 435 -0.40 9.53 -7.40
N GLY A 436 -1.20 8.85 -8.23
CA GLY A 436 -2.65 8.90 -8.13
C GLY A 436 -3.30 7.70 -8.79
N GLU A 437 -4.60 7.58 -8.60
CA GLU A 437 -5.40 6.52 -9.20
C GLU A 437 -6.64 7.08 -9.92
N ASP A 438 -7.00 6.46 -11.05
CA ASP A 438 -8.29 6.70 -11.70
C ASP A 438 -9.41 5.84 -11.08
N GLU A 439 -10.66 6.09 -11.50
CA GLU A 439 -11.83 5.35 -10.99
C GLU A 439 -11.69 3.84 -11.15
N SER A 440 -11.01 3.40 -12.22
CA SER A 440 -10.73 2.00 -12.55
C SER A 440 -9.59 1.39 -11.71
N GLY A 441 -8.89 2.17 -10.88
CA GLY A 441 -7.81 1.72 -10.01
C GLY A 441 -6.46 1.59 -10.72
N ASN A 442 -6.29 2.20 -11.90
CA ASN A 442 -4.98 2.30 -12.54
C ASN A 442 -4.16 3.40 -11.89
N LEU A 443 -2.86 3.16 -11.76
CA LEU A 443 -1.96 4.08 -11.09
C LEU A 443 -1.19 4.97 -12.06
N TYR A 444 -0.93 6.19 -11.61
CA TYR A 444 -0.16 7.21 -12.31
C TYR A 444 0.96 7.73 -11.41
N VAL A 445 2.05 8.17 -12.04
CA VAL A 445 3.22 8.79 -11.41
C VAL A 445 3.40 10.18 -12.01
N ALA A 446 3.55 11.20 -11.17
CA ALA A 446 3.76 12.57 -11.59
C ALA A 446 5.16 13.06 -11.21
N SER A 447 5.78 13.80 -12.13
CA SER A 447 7.04 14.47 -11.87
C SER A 447 6.88 15.98 -11.72
N LEU A 448 7.45 16.54 -10.64
CA LEU A 448 7.28 17.94 -10.29
C LEU A 448 7.79 18.91 -11.35
N PHE A 449 9.04 18.75 -11.83
CA PHE A 449 9.66 19.76 -12.69
C PHE A 449 9.42 19.56 -14.17
N THR A 450 9.41 18.31 -14.64
CA THR A 450 9.07 18.04 -16.05
C THR A 450 7.57 18.19 -16.28
N GLY A 451 6.77 18.12 -15.21
CA GLY A 451 5.32 18.12 -15.28
C GLY A 451 4.73 16.82 -15.82
N ALA A 452 5.56 15.87 -16.25
CA ALA A 452 5.13 14.67 -16.93
C ALA A 452 4.36 13.75 -15.98
N ILE A 453 3.22 13.25 -16.46
CA ILE A 453 2.39 12.28 -15.75
C ILE A 453 2.37 11.01 -16.57
N HIS A 454 2.83 9.90 -15.98
CA HIS A 454 2.96 8.61 -16.63
C HIS A 454 2.00 7.62 -15.99
N ARG A 455 1.43 6.72 -16.80
CA ARG A 455 0.71 5.56 -16.28
C ARG A 455 1.71 4.47 -15.89
N LEU A 456 1.53 3.90 -14.71
CA LEU A 456 2.32 2.77 -14.23
C LEU A 456 1.83 1.48 -14.88
N ARG A 457 2.74 0.68 -15.44
CA ARG A 457 2.40 -0.54 -16.16
C ARG A 457 3.31 -1.70 -15.76
N ASP A 458 2.78 -2.91 -15.85
CA ASP A 458 3.56 -4.14 -15.87
C ASP A 458 3.91 -4.50 -17.32
N THR A 459 5.20 -4.61 -17.64
CA THR A 459 5.72 -4.94 -18.98
C THR A 459 5.52 -6.39 -19.36
N ARG A 460 5.43 -7.28 -18.36
CA ARG A 460 4.96 -8.63 -18.56
C ARG A 460 3.44 -8.59 -18.41
N GLY A 461 2.76 -8.15 -19.46
CA GLY A 461 1.30 -8.22 -19.57
C GLY A 461 0.80 -9.65 -19.30
N GLU A 462 -0.53 -9.83 -19.20
CA GLU A 462 -1.21 -11.05 -18.75
C GLU A 462 -0.70 -12.38 -19.34
N SER A 463 0.01 -12.34 -20.48
CA SER A 463 0.48 -13.48 -21.26
C SER A 463 2.00 -13.74 -21.25
N TYR A 464 2.81 -13.12 -20.37
CA TYR A 464 4.26 -13.40 -20.35
C TYR A 464 4.56 -14.89 -20.15
N LEU A 465 5.24 -15.50 -21.13
CA LEU A 465 5.48 -16.95 -21.24
C LEU A 465 4.21 -17.82 -21.17
N GLN A 466 3.03 -17.22 -21.34
CA GLN A 466 1.81 -17.99 -21.60
C GLN A 466 1.73 -18.28 -23.09
N VAL A 467 1.39 -19.53 -23.41
CA VAL A 467 1.04 -19.94 -24.76
C VAL A 467 -0.32 -19.31 -25.10
N THR A 468 -0.33 -18.39 -26.07
CA THR A 468 -1.53 -17.70 -26.55
C THR A 468 -2.18 -18.45 -27.71
N SER A 469 -1.41 -19.25 -28.45
CA SER A 469 -1.93 -20.14 -29.48
C SER A 469 -0.99 -21.34 -29.70
N ALA A 470 -1.55 -22.47 -30.09
CA ALA A 470 -0.79 -23.65 -30.49
C ALA A 470 -1.45 -24.32 -31.68
N SER A 471 -0.67 -24.60 -32.73
CA SER A 471 -1.13 -25.36 -33.89
C SER A 471 -0.12 -26.45 -34.27
N PHE A 472 -0.64 -27.60 -34.67
CA PHE A 472 0.15 -28.78 -35.00
C PHE A 472 -0.35 -29.40 -36.31
N THR A 473 0.57 -29.76 -37.22
CA THR A 473 0.22 -30.44 -38.48
C THR A 473 0.53 -31.93 -38.42
N PRO A 474 -0.17 -32.79 -39.19
CA PRO A 474 0.16 -34.21 -39.29
C PRO A 474 1.60 -34.50 -39.78
N ALA A 475 2.23 -33.53 -40.43
CA ALA A 475 3.63 -33.61 -40.87
C ALA A 475 4.64 -33.29 -39.75
N GLY A 476 4.19 -33.04 -38.52
CA GLY A 476 5.05 -32.79 -37.36
C GLY A 476 5.45 -31.32 -37.17
N GLU A 477 4.84 -30.38 -37.90
CA GLU A 477 5.09 -28.95 -37.70
C GLU A 477 4.31 -28.43 -36.49
N ALA A 478 5.00 -27.77 -35.57
CA ALA A 478 4.44 -27.06 -34.42
C ALA A 478 4.63 -25.56 -34.61
N ARG A 479 3.58 -24.77 -34.34
CA ARG A 479 3.65 -23.32 -34.21
C ARG A 479 3.01 -22.90 -32.90
N ILE A 480 3.79 -22.22 -32.07
CA ILE A 480 3.40 -21.81 -30.73
C ILE A 480 3.50 -20.28 -30.65
N GLY A 481 2.36 -19.62 -30.51
CA GLY A 481 2.29 -18.21 -30.14
C GLY A 481 2.34 -18.06 -28.62
N PHE A 482 3.06 -17.06 -28.12
CA PHE A 482 3.24 -16.80 -26.70
C PHE A 482 3.57 -15.32 -26.43
N GLY A 483 3.33 -14.85 -25.20
CA GLY A 483 3.76 -13.52 -24.78
C GLY A 483 5.25 -13.49 -24.43
N ALA A 484 5.96 -12.44 -24.83
CA ALA A 484 7.41 -12.28 -24.74
C ALA A 484 7.84 -10.90 -24.22
N GLU A 485 9.06 -10.79 -23.70
CA GLU A 485 9.71 -9.53 -23.34
C GLU A 485 10.64 -9.09 -24.48
N ILE A 486 10.46 -7.85 -24.97
CA ILE A 486 11.23 -7.30 -26.07
C ILE A 486 12.73 -7.35 -25.74
N GLY A 487 13.51 -7.94 -26.64
CA GLY A 487 14.95 -8.07 -26.48
C GLY A 487 15.41 -9.35 -25.79
N LYS A 488 14.54 -10.18 -25.23
CA LYS A 488 14.91 -11.52 -24.73
C LYS A 488 14.92 -12.57 -25.85
N GLN A 489 15.70 -13.65 -25.66
CA GLN A 489 15.72 -14.80 -26.58
C GLN A 489 14.91 -15.98 -26.02
N TYR A 490 14.19 -16.66 -26.92
CA TYR A 490 13.30 -17.76 -26.57
C TYR A 490 13.54 -18.98 -27.46
N GLN A 491 13.40 -20.18 -26.90
CA GLN A 491 13.54 -21.47 -27.58
C GLN A 491 12.30 -22.35 -27.34
N LEU A 492 11.79 -22.97 -28.41
CA LEU A 492 10.74 -23.97 -28.31
C LEU A 492 11.39 -25.33 -28.01
N GLN A 493 10.84 -26.05 -27.05
CA GLN A 493 11.30 -27.38 -26.68
C GLN A 493 10.15 -28.38 -26.67
N PHE A 494 10.47 -29.65 -26.92
CA PHE A 494 9.54 -30.76 -26.79
C PHE A 494 10.07 -31.87 -25.87
N SER A 495 9.15 -32.68 -25.37
CA SER A 495 9.42 -33.88 -24.58
C SER A 495 8.37 -34.95 -24.85
N THR A 496 8.73 -36.24 -24.74
CA THR A 496 7.79 -37.37 -24.78
C THR A 496 7.53 -37.97 -23.39
N ASP A 497 8.25 -37.52 -22.35
CA ASP A 497 8.23 -38.11 -21.00
C ASP A 497 8.13 -37.07 -19.86
N LEU A 498 8.04 -35.78 -20.19
CA LEU A 498 8.07 -34.62 -19.28
C LEU A 498 9.35 -34.46 -18.46
N ARG A 499 10.37 -35.29 -18.67
CA ARG A 499 11.64 -35.28 -17.94
C ARG A 499 12.78 -34.78 -18.80
N SER A 500 12.86 -35.29 -20.03
CA SER A 500 13.91 -34.97 -21.00
C SER A 500 13.36 -34.03 -22.05
N TRP A 501 14.01 -32.88 -22.24
CA TRP A 501 13.57 -31.82 -23.16
C TRP A 501 14.60 -31.62 -24.28
N SER A 502 14.13 -31.45 -25.50
CA SER A 502 14.96 -31.20 -26.69
C SER A 502 14.47 -29.97 -27.45
N ASP A 503 15.39 -29.22 -28.03
CA ASP A 503 15.08 -28.02 -28.81
C ASP A 503 14.38 -28.36 -30.13
N VAL A 504 13.41 -27.52 -30.51
CA VAL A 504 12.65 -27.59 -31.76
C VAL A 504 12.74 -26.26 -32.49
N GLY A 505 13.15 -26.29 -33.76
CA GLY A 505 13.34 -25.07 -34.54
C GLY A 505 14.52 -24.23 -34.04
N ARG A 506 14.49 -22.92 -34.32
CA ARG A 506 15.54 -21.98 -33.91
C ARG A 506 15.04 -21.07 -32.80
N ALA A 507 15.95 -20.72 -31.89
CA ALA A 507 15.70 -19.64 -30.95
C ALA A 507 15.46 -18.32 -31.69
N SER A 508 14.56 -17.49 -31.17
CA SER A 508 14.23 -16.18 -31.72
C SER A 508 14.33 -15.11 -30.65
N ARG A 509 14.77 -13.90 -31.03
CA ARG A 509 14.76 -12.73 -30.15
C ARG A 509 13.44 -11.98 -30.36
N ALA A 510 12.71 -11.73 -29.29
CA ALA A 510 11.43 -11.04 -29.38
C ALA A 510 11.62 -9.57 -29.76
N THR A 511 10.89 -9.12 -30.78
CA THR A 511 10.83 -7.71 -31.20
C THR A 511 9.56 -7.00 -30.74
N ASP A 512 8.55 -7.79 -30.35
CA ASP A 512 7.23 -7.36 -29.91
C ASP A 512 6.79 -8.20 -28.69
N PHE A 513 5.72 -7.77 -28.02
CA PHE A 513 5.17 -8.46 -26.84
C PHE A 513 4.49 -9.79 -27.16
N ASP A 514 4.10 -10.01 -28.41
CA ASP A 514 3.63 -11.31 -28.92
C ASP A 514 4.73 -11.90 -29.81
N SER A 515 5.03 -13.18 -29.60
CA SER A 515 6.03 -13.91 -30.38
C SER A 515 5.50 -15.26 -30.82
N GLU A 516 6.05 -15.76 -31.93
CA GLU A 516 5.75 -17.10 -32.45
C GLU A 516 7.06 -17.86 -32.63
N LEU A 517 7.08 -19.12 -32.19
CA LEU A 517 8.14 -20.07 -32.50
C LEU A 517 7.58 -21.24 -33.29
N THR A 518 8.32 -21.65 -34.32
CA THR A 518 7.95 -22.74 -35.21
C THR A 518 9.05 -23.79 -35.28
N GLY A 519 8.68 -25.06 -35.40
CA GLY A 519 9.63 -26.09 -35.83
C GLY A 519 8.99 -27.45 -36.11
N THR A 520 9.80 -28.38 -36.62
CA THR A 520 9.34 -29.70 -37.09
C THR A 520 9.90 -30.80 -36.21
N LEU A 521 9.03 -31.67 -35.70
CA LEU A 521 9.42 -32.83 -34.90
C LEU A 521 10.06 -33.93 -35.76
N PRO A 522 11.14 -34.58 -35.30
CA PRO A 522 11.79 -35.65 -36.04
C PRO A 522 11.02 -36.97 -35.92
N GLY A 523 10.07 -37.21 -36.83
CA GLY A 523 9.41 -38.52 -36.98
C GLY A 523 8.45 -38.91 -35.86
N ILE A 524 8.01 -37.96 -35.03
CA ILE A 524 7.06 -38.15 -33.93
C ILE A 524 5.74 -37.47 -34.30
N ALA A 525 4.61 -38.16 -34.10
CA ALA A 525 3.30 -37.56 -34.26
C ALA A 525 3.07 -36.53 -33.12
N PRO A 526 2.63 -35.29 -33.41
CA PRO A 526 2.46 -34.25 -32.39
C PRO A 526 1.57 -34.63 -31.20
N ALA A 527 0.65 -35.59 -31.39
CA ALA A 527 -0.24 -36.09 -30.34
C ALA A 527 0.48 -36.83 -29.19
N GLU A 528 1.77 -37.15 -29.35
CA GLU A 528 2.58 -37.88 -28.35
C GLU A 528 3.65 -37.00 -27.69
N ALA A 529 3.64 -35.68 -27.93
CA ALA A 529 4.66 -34.75 -27.45
C ALA A 529 4.09 -33.62 -26.57
N TYR A 530 4.83 -33.27 -25.53
CA TYR A 530 4.64 -32.08 -24.70
C TYR A 530 5.54 -30.96 -25.20
N PHE A 531 5.08 -29.72 -25.11
CA PHE A 531 5.81 -28.54 -25.58
C PHE A 531 5.96 -27.50 -24.47
N ARG A 532 7.07 -26.75 -24.51
CA ARG A 532 7.27 -25.56 -23.70
C ARG A 532 8.08 -24.52 -24.45
N VAL A 533 7.86 -23.25 -24.10
CA VAL A 533 8.75 -22.15 -24.50
C VAL A 533 9.62 -21.81 -23.30
N VAL A 534 10.93 -21.66 -23.53
CA VAL A 534 11.89 -21.26 -22.49
C VAL A 534 12.57 -19.96 -22.88
N GLU A 535 12.72 -19.05 -21.92
CA GLU A 535 13.64 -17.91 -22.03
C GLU A 535 15.08 -18.41 -21.88
N LEU A 536 15.97 -18.00 -22.79
CA LEU A 536 17.38 -18.29 -22.72
C LEU A 536 18.09 -17.17 -21.92
N ALA A 537 19.00 -17.55 -21.03
CA ALA A 537 19.88 -16.59 -20.38
C ALA A 537 20.75 -15.88 -21.43
N ASN A 538 20.80 -14.54 -21.34
CA ASN A 538 21.60 -13.70 -22.24
C ASN A 538 23.10 -13.97 -22.13
#